data_AF-C6W8X9-F1
#
_entry.id   AF-C6W8X9-F1
#
_cell.length_a   1.000
_cell.length_b   1.000
_cell.length_c   1.000
_cell.angle_alpha   90.00
_cell.angle_beta   90.00
_cell.angle_gamma   90.00
#
_symmetry.space_group_name_H-M   'P 1'
#
loop_
_entity.id
_entity.type
_entity.pdbx_description
1 polymer ?
#
loop_
_entity_poly.entity_id
_entity_poly.type
_entity_poly.pdbx_seq_one_letter_code
_entity_poly.pdbx_strand_id
1 'polypeptide(L)'
;MGSRRRTDRNRVAELFDRHAEDVWNHAYRLTGSWELAEELTVQAFQAAGRRTAEAALLGDHALPWLLALTTRLPRPTAEDGAPAVPAALADLPRADREAAELCLLGELPPARAAEALGTTENDVRSAVDRARARLGRAEEER
;
A
#
# COMPACT_ATOMS: atom_id res chain seq x y z
N MET A 1 -20.49 7.71 27.94
CA MET A 1 -20.10 7.84 26.52
C MET A 1 -18.57 7.76 26.33
N GLY A 2 -17.88 6.76 26.91
CA GLY A 2 -16.40 6.68 26.92
C GLY A 2 -15.80 5.34 26.48
N SER A 3 -16.63 4.34 26.17
CA SER A 3 -16.17 2.97 25.92
C SER A 3 -15.71 2.75 24.46
N ARG A 4 -16.42 3.34 23.49
CA ARG A 4 -16.15 3.13 22.05
C ARG A 4 -14.77 3.64 21.61
N ARG A 5 -14.40 4.86 22.03
CA ARG A 5 -13.09 5.45 21.68
C ARG A 5 -11.88 4.68 22.25
N ARG A 6 -12.04 3.98 23.38
CA ARG A 6 -10.98 3.15 23.98
C ARG A 6 -10.84 1.84 23.23
N THR A 7 -11.95 1.20 22.86
CA THR A 7 -11.94 -0.04 22.06
C THR A 7 -11.34 0.16 20.67
N ASP A 8 -11.69 1.27 20.00
CA ASP A 8 -11.18 1.58 18.66
C ASP A 8 -9.65 1.79 18.67
N ARG A 9 -9.13 2.47 19.71
CA ARG A 9 -7.69 2.68 19.88
C ARG A 9 -6.94 1.36 20.12
N ASN A 10 -7.51 0.45 20.91
CA ASN A 10 -6.86 -0.83 21.23
C ASN A 10 -6.75 -1.74 20.00
N ARG A 11 -7.73 -1.67 19.09
CA ARG A 11 -7.71 -2.43 17.83
C ARG A 11 -6.65 -1.93 16.86
N VAL A 12 -6.46 -0.61 16.78
CA VAL A 12 -5.39 -0.03 15.95
C VAL A 12 -4.03 -0.42 16.50
N ALA A 13 -3.86 -0.44 17.81
CA ALA A 13 -2.63 -0.91 18.44
C ALA A 13 -2.36 -2.38 18.10
N GLU A 14 -3.37 -3.26 18.14
CA GLU A 14 -3.20 -4.67 17.74
C GLU A 14 -2.83 -4.83 16.26
N LEU A 15 -3.44 -4.04 15.36
CA LEU A 15 -3.05 -4.02 13.95
C LEU A 15 -1.63 -3.51 13.75
N PHE A 16 -1.23 -2.50 14.52
CA PHE A 16 0.13 -1.96 14.50
C PHE A 16 1.13 -3.04 14.92
N ASP A 17 0.92 -3.65 16.10
CA ASP A 17 1.80 -4.68 16.64
C ASP A 17 1.94 -5.88 15.68
N ARG A 18 0.88 -6.21 14.93
CA ARG A 18 0.88 -7.34 14.00
C ARG A 18 1.48 -7.01 12.63
N HIS A 19 1.30 -5.80 12.11
CA HIS A 19 1.55 -5.49 10.69
C HIS A 19 2.49 -4.31 10.46
N ALA A 20 3.06 -3.69 11.49
CA ALA A 20 3.98 -2.57 11.33
C ALA A 20 5.16 -2.92 10.41
N GLU A 21 5.74 -4.10 10.56
CA GLU A 21 6.87 -4.56 9.74
C GLU A 21 6.47 -4.76 8.27
N ASP A 22 5.34 -5.41 7.98
CA ASP A 22 4.86 -5.61 6.61
C ASP A 22 4.58 -4.28 5.91
N VAL A 23 3.92 -3.36 6.63
CA VAL A 23 3.60 -2.02 6.13
C VAL A 23 4.87 -1.22 5.88
N TRP A 24 5.84 -1.30 6.80
CA TRP A 24 7.13 -0.63 6.68
C TRP A 24 7.94 -1.16 5.50
N ASN A 25 8.02 -2.49 5.34
CA ASN A 25 8.71 -3.14 4.22
C ASN A 25 8.11 -2.71 2.87
N HIS A 26 6.77 -2.65 2.81
CA HIS A 26 6.09 -2.18 1.62
C HIS A 26 6.36 -0.69 1.34
N ALA A 27 6.28 0.15 2.37
CA ALA A 27 6.60 1.58 2.26
C ALA A 27 8.05 1.79 1.80
N TYR A 28 9.00 1.02 2.33
CA TYR A 28 10.40 1.04 1.91
C TYR A 28 10.58 0.64 0.46
N ARG A 29 9.84 -0.36 -0.05
CA ARG A 29 9.87 -0.72 -1.48
C ARG A 29 9.25 0.36 -2.38
N LEU A 30 8.32 1.16 -1.86
CA LEU A 30 7.73 2.29 -2.59
C LEU A 30 8.63 3.53 -2.61
N THR A 31 9.42 3.76 -1.55
CA THR A 31 10.18 5.01 -1.38
C THR A 31 11.70 4.88 -1.46
N GLY A 32 12.25 3.69 -1.20
CA GLY A 32 13.70 3.42 -1.18
C GLY A 32 14.43 4.18 -0.07
N SER A 33 13.67 4.83 0.82
CA SER A 33 14.18 5.66 1.91
C SER A 33 13.65 5.13 3.23
N TRP A 34 14.57 4.92 4.16
CA TRP A 34 14.26 4.46 5.51
C TRP A 34 13.37 5.48 6.25
N GLU A 35 13.74 6.76 6.17
CA GLU A 35 13.00 7.87 6.80
C GLU A 35 11.58 8.01 6.23
N LEU A 36 11.44 8.01 4.90
CA LEU A 36 10.10 8.10 4.28
C LEU A 36 9.25 6.85 4.54
N ALA A 37 9.88 5.67 4.68
CA ALA A 37 9.17 4.45 5.02
C ALA A 37 8.58 4.50 6.44
N GLU A 38 9.34 5.01 7.41
CA GLU A 38 8.84 5.25 8.77
C GLU A 38 7.67 6.23 8.77
N GLU A 39 7.82 7.35 8.06
CA GLU A 39 6.78 8.36 7.97
C GLU A 39 5.48 7.80 7.36
N LEU A 40 5.59 7.12 6.21
CA LEU A 40 4.44 6.51 5.55
C LEU A 40 3.76 5.43 6.40
N THR A 41 4.54 4.64 7.14
CA THR A 41 4.00 3.62 8.05
C THR A 41 3.14 4.27 9.13
N VAL A 42 3.67 5.31 9.78
CA VAL A 42 2.94 6.08 10.78
C VAL A 42 1.68 6.70 10.18
N GLN A 43 1.76 7.32 9.00
CA GLN A 43 0.62 7.90 8.31
C GLN A 43 -0.45 6.85 7.97
N ALA A 44 -0.06 5.64 7.56
CA ALA A 44 -0.98 4.55 7.23
C ALA A 44 -1.79 4.13 8.46
N PHE A 45 -1.13 3.90 9.60
CA PHE A 45 -1.82 3.53 10.84
C PHE A 45 -2.66 4.67 11.42
N GLN A 46 -2.22 5.94 11.29
CA GLN A 46 -3.05 7.09 11.65
C GLN A 46 -4.30 7.20 10.76
N ALA A 47 -4.16 6.97 9.46
CA ALA A 47 -5.28 6.95 8.52
C ALA A 47 -6.24 5.79 8.81
N ALA A 48 -5.70 4.60 9.12
CA ALA A 48 -6.48 3.46 9.56
C ALA A 48 -7.23 3.75 10.87
N GLY A 49 -6.59 4.46 11.80
CA GLY A 49 -7.20 4.95 13.04
C GLY A 49 -8.46 5.80 12.81
N ARG A 50 -8.45 6.64 11.77
CA ARG A 50 -9.61 7.45 11.36
C ARG A 50 -10.73 6.62 10.71
N ARG A 51 -10.42 5.42 10.23
CA ARG A 51 -11.36 4.45 9.61
C ARG A 51 -11.58 3.21 10.48
N THR A 52 -11.44 3.35 11.79
CA THR A 52 -11.41 2.25 12.77
C THR A 52 -12.59 1.30 12.71
N ALA A 53 -13.79 1.77 12.35
CA ALA A 53 -14.96 0.91 12.18
C ALA A 53 -14.83 -0.06 10.99
N GLU A 54 -14.12 0.34 9.94
CA GLU A 54 -13.86 -0.44 8.73
C GLU A 54 -12.68 -1.39 8.97
N ALA A 55 -11.59 -0.88 9.56
CA ALA A 55 -10.40 -1.66 9.89
C ALA A 55 -10.69 -2.84 10.84
N ALA A 56 -11.55 -2.62 11.83
CA ALA A 56 -11.91 -3.62 12.83
C ALA A 56 -12.70 -4.81 12.27
N LEU A 57 -13.32 -4.66 11.10
CA LEU A 57 -14.10 -5.74 10.45
C LEU A 57 -13.23 -6.64 9.57
N LEU A 58 -11.99 -6.25 9.30
CA LEU A 58 -11.17 -6.92 8.29
C LEU A 58 -10.46 -8.17 8.80
N GLY A 59 -10.21 -8.33 10.11
CA GLY A 59 -9.58 -9.56 10.64
C GLY A 59 -8.35 -10.00 9.83
N ASP A 60 -8.40 -11.20 9.24
CA ASP A 60 -7.35 -11.78 8.38
C ASP A 60 -7.13 -11.03 7.03
N HIS A 61 -7.95 -10.03 6.74
CA HIS A 61 -7.88 -9.17 5.54
C HIS A 61 -7.32 -7.78 5.86
N ALA A 62 -6.90 -7.53 7.10
CA ALA A 62 -6.40 -6.22 7.51
C ALA A 62 -5.09 -5.84 6.79
N LEU A 63 -4.19 -6.80 6.55
CA LEU A 63 -2.93 -6.54 5.88
C LEU A 63 -3.11 -6.05 4.42
N PRO A 64 -3.86 -6.75 3.53
CA PRO A 64 -4.13 -6.24 2.19
C PRO A 64 -4.71 -4.82 2.17
N TRP A 65 -5.62 -4.50 3.09
CA TRP A 65 -6.20 -3.18 3.22
C TRP A 65 -5.20 -2.13 3.70
N LEU A 66 -4.34 -2.45 4.68
CA LEU A 66 -3.27 -1.56 5.13
C LEU A 66 -2.29 -1.26 4.00
N LEU A 67 -1.87 -2.26 3.24
CA LEU A 67 -1.00 -2.07 2.07
C LEU A 67 -1.70 -1.18 1.00
N ALA A 68 -2.99 -1.41 0.76
CA ALA A 68 -3.78 -0.55 -0.14
C ALA A 68 -3.95 0.88 0.38
N LEU A 69 -4.00 1.09 1.70
CA LEU A 69 -3.96 2.44 2.26
C LEU A 69 -2.59 3.09 2.04
N THR A 70 -1.50 2.36 2.29
CA THR A 70 -0.13 2.86 2.12
C THR A 70 0.14 3.29 0.68
N THR A 71 -0.25 2.49 -0.33
CA THR A 71 -0.10 2.84 -1.76
C THR A 71 -0.87 4.11 -2.17
N ARG A 72 -1.96 4.44 -1.47
CA ARG A 72 -2.80 5.61 -1.76
C ARG A 72 -2.31 6.89 -1.12
N LEU A 73 -1.46 6.80 -0.09
CA LEU A 73 -0.93 7.96 0.61
C LEU A 73 -0.05 8.79 -0.32
N PRO A 74 -0.08 10.13 -0.18
CA PRO A 74 0.89 10.96 -0.88
C PRO A 74 2.29 10.56 -0.40
N ARG A 75 3.19 10.29 -1.35
CA ARG A 75 4.60 10.04 -1.03
C ARG A 75 5.27 11.39 -0.74
N PRO A 76 5.88 11.58 0.44
CA PRO A 76 6.62 12.81 0.71
C PRO A 76 7.80 12.91 -0.26
N THR A 77 8.14 14.14 -0.65
CA THR A 77 9.30 14.39 -1.50
C THR A 77 10.56 14.13 -0.68
N ALA A 78 11.39 13.17 -1.10
CA ALA A 78 12.73 13.02 -0.52
C ALA A 78 13.53 14.31 -0.77
N GLU A 79 14.14 14.88 0.26
CA GLU A 79 15.08 16.00 0.07
C GLU A 79 16.36 15.52 -0.65
N ASP A 80 16.72 14.24 -0.46
CA ASP A 80 17.79 13.54 -1.16
C ASP A 80 17.33 12.12 -1.57
N GLY A 81 17.07 11.87 -2.86
CA GLY A 81 16.96 10.50 -3.37
C GLY A 81 15.82 10.25 -4.37
N ALA A 82 16.17 9.58 -5.46
CA ALA A 82 15.30 9.22 -6.59
C ALA A 82 14.01 8.48 -6.15
N PRO A 83 12.90 8.59 -6.91
CA PRO A 83 11.68 7.87 -6.59
C PRO A 83 11.92 6.36 -6.64
N ALA A 84 11.57 5.63 -5.56
CA ALA A 84 11.69 4.16 -5.58
C ALA A 84 10.48 3.44 -6.20
N VAL A 85 9.49 4.19 -6.67
CA VAL A 85 8.63 3.70 -7.75
C VAL A 85 9.39 3.99 -9.06
N PRO A 86 9.77 2.97 -9.85
CA PRO A 86 10.36 3.19 -11.16
C PRO A 86 9.52 4.21 -11.94
N ALA A 87 10.15 5.21 -12.55
CA ALA A 87 9.43 6.26 -13.29
C ALA A 87 8.42 5.67 -14.29
N ALA A 88 8.71 4.49 -14.85
CA ALA A 88 7.81 3.73 -15.71
C ALA A 88 6.45 3.37 -15.07
N LEU A 89 6.40 3.10 -13.76
CA LEU A 89 5.14 2.88 -13.04
C LEU A 89 4.42 4.21 -12.72
N ALA A 90 5.16 5.32 -12.59
CA ALA A 90 4.56 6.63 -12.32
C ALA A 90 3.64 7.09 -13.48
N ASP A 91 3.99 6.71 -14.71
CA ASP A 91 3.21 6.97 -15.93
C ASP A 91 1.90 6.17 -16.06
N LEU A 92 1.71 5.13 -15.24
CA LEU A 92 0.50 4.33 -15.31
C LEU A 92 -0.71 5.12 -14.79
N PRO A 93 -1.92 4.84 -15.30
CA PRO A 93 -3.15 5.28 -14.66
C PRO A 93 -3.13 4.90 -13.18
N ARG A 94 -3.65 5.79 -12.32
CA ARG A 94 -3.60 5.62 -10.86
C ARG A 94 -4.05 4.22 -10.40
N ALA A 95 -5.15 3.72 -10.95
CA ALA A 95 -5.68 2.40 -10.60
C ALA A 95 -4.72 1.26 -10.99
N ASP A 96 -4.12 1.34 -12.18
CA ASP A 96 -3.15 0.35 -12.65
C ASP A 96 -1.88 0.37 -11.80
N ARG A 97 -1.43 1.58 -11.42
CA ARG A 97 -0.28 1.76 -10.54
C ARG A 97 -0.52 1.18 -9.16
N GLU A 98 -1.68 1.47 -8.54
CA GLU A 98 -2.02 0.92 -7.22
C GLU A 98 -2.06 -0.61 -7.25
N ALA A 99 -2.66 -1.22 -8.29
CA ALA A 99 -2.69 -2.67 -8.46
C ALA A 99 -1.28 -3.26 -8.65
N ALA A 100 -0.44 -2.62 -9.48
CA ALA A 100 0.93 -3.05 -9.71
C ALA A 100 1.80 -2.92 -8.46
N GLU A 101 1.70 -1.81 -7.72
CA GLU A 101 2.42 -1.58 -6.47
C GLU A 101 2.05 -2.66 -5.44
N LEU A 102 0.76 -2.99 -5.27
CA LEU A 102 0.31 -4.03 -4.35
C LEU A 102 0.81 -5.44 -4.71
N CYS A 103 0.77 -5.81 -5.99
CA CYS A 103 1.17 -7.15 -6.42
C CYS A 103 2.69 -7.31 -6.55
N LEU A 104 3.39 -6.31 -7.08
CA LEU A 104 4.82 -6.41 -7.38
C LEU A 104 5.70 -6.01 -6.18
N LEU A 105 5.27 -5.03 -5.39
CA LEU A 105 6.04 -4.53 -4.24
C LEU A 105 5.46 -4.99 -2.91
N GLY A 106 4.13 -5.10 -2.82
CA GLY A 106 3.44 -5.66 -1.66
C GLY A 106 3.33 -7.18 -1.68
N GLU A 107 3.77 -7.83 -2.75
CA GLU A 107 3.73 -9.29 -2.95
C GLU A 107 2.34 -9.90 -2.73
N LEU A 108 1.28 -9.10 -2.87
CA LEU A 108 -0.08 -9.57 -2.69
C LEU A 108 -0.53 -10.40 -3.90
N PRO A 109 -1.22 -11.54 -3.67
CA PRO A 109 -1.87 -12.24 -4.75
C PRO A 109 -2.96 -11.35 -5.37
N PRO A 110 -3.20 -11.43 -6.70
CA PRO A 110 -4.16 -10.55 -7.39
C PRO A 110 -5.56 -10.51 -6.78
N ALA A 111 -6.04 -11.64 -6.25
CA ALA A 111 -7.33 -11.72 -5.57
C ALA A 111 -7.41 -10.83 -4.32
N ARG A 112 -6.35 -10.79 -3.51
CA ARG A 112 -6.31 -9.96 -2.28
C ARG A 112 -6.09 -8.49 -2.58
N ALA A 113 -5.31 -8.18 -3.62
CA ALA A 113 -5.20 -6.81 -4.12
C ALA A 113 -6.55 -6.31 -4.65
N ALA A 114 -7.29 -7.14 -5.38
CA ALA A 114 -8.61 -6.78 -5.89
C ALA A 114 -9.62 -6.50 -4.77
N GLU A 115 -9.63 -7.34 -3.73
CA GLU A 115 -10.42 -7.14 -2.51
C GLU A 115 -10.10 -5.79 -1.86
N ALA A 116 -8.82 -5.49 -1.64
CA ALA A 116 -8.39 -4.26 -0.98
C ALA A 116 -8.67 -3.00 -1.82
N LEU A 117 -8.64 -3.13 -3.15
CA LEU A 117 -8.93 -2.04 -4.08
C LEU A 117 -10.42 -1.87 -4.37
N GLY A 118 -11.27 -2.85 -4.03
CA GLY A 118 -12.69 -2.84 -4.37
C GLY A 118 -12.95 -3.04 -5.86
N THR A 119 -12.14 -3.88 -6.53
CA THR A 119 -12.22 -4.18 -7.97
C THR A 119 -12.24 -5.69 -8.23
N THR A 120 -12.20 -6.13 -9.50
CA THR A 120 -12.14 -7.54 -9.85
C THR A 120 -10.69 -8.05 -9.97
N GLU A 121 -10.49 -9.35 -9.71
CA GLU A 121 -9.17 -9.98 -9.90
C GLU A 121 -8.68 -9.86 -11.35
N ASN A 122 -9.58 -9.91 -12.33
CA ASN A 122 -9.25 -9.78 -13.74
C ASN A 122 -8.69 -8.39 -14.07
N ASP A 123 -9.24 -7.34 -13.47
CA ASP A 123 -8.76 -5.97 -13.65
C ASP A 123 -7.36 -5.79 -13.06
N VAL A 124 -7.11 -6.38 -11.88
CA VAL A 124 -5.78 -6.38 -11.24
C VAL A 124 -4.76 -7.13 -12.10
N ARG A 125 -5.09 -8.33 -12.59
CA ARG A 125 -4.19 -9.10 -13.47
C ARG A 125 -3.84 -8.31 -14.72
N SER A 126 -4.85 -7.72 -15.36
CA SER A 126 -4.66 -6.89 -16.55
C SER A 126 -3.77 -5.67 -16.27
N ALA A 127 -3.94 -5.02 -15.11
CA ALA A 127 -3.09 -3.91 -14.67
C ALA A 127 -1.63 -4.34 -14.45
N VAL A 128 -1.42 -5.49 -13.79
CA VAL A 128 -0.08 -6.06 -13.57
C VAL A 128 0.61 -6.42 -14.88
N ASP A 129 -0.12 -7.03 -15.83
CA ASP A 129 0.42 -7.36 -17.16
C ASP A 129 0.84 -6.10 -17.91
N ARG A 130 0.01 -5.05 -17.89
CA ARG A 130 0.36 -3.74 -18.48
C ARG A 130 1.59 -3.13 -17.81
N ALA A 131 1.68 -3.18 -16.48
CA ALA A 131 2.80 -2.66 -15.73
C ALA A 131 4.10 -3.39 -16.09
N ARG A 132 4.09 -4.73 -16.13
CA ARG A 132 5.23 -5.55 -16.56
C ARG A 132 5.65 -5.24 -18.00
N ALA A 133 4.69 -5.15 -18.92
CA ALA A 133 4.97 -4.80 -20.31
C ALA A 133 5.55 -3.38 -20.48
N ARG A 134 5.27 -2.47 -19.55
CA ARG A 134 5.81 -1.11 -19.55
C ARG A 134 7.20 -1.04 -18.91
N LEU A 135 7.42 -1.80 -17.84
CA LEU A 135 8.73 -1.98 -17.24
C LEU A 135 9.72 -2.60 -18.23
N GLY A 136 9.33 -3.67 -18.94
CA GLY A 136 10.19 -4.29 -19.96
C GLY A 136 10.61 -3.32 -21.08
N ARG A 137 9.68 -2.49 -21.57
CA ARG A 137 10.01 -1.44 -22.55
C ARG A 137 10.96 -0.39 -22.01
N ALA A 138 10.79 0.02 -20.75
CA ALA A 138 11.69 0.97 -20.10
C ALA A 138 13.08 0.38 -19.83
N GLU A 139 13.20 -0.94 -19.69
CA GLU A 139 14.48 -1.63 -19.60
C GLU A 139 15.17 -1.75 -20.97
N GLU A 140 14.42 -1.96 -22.05
CA GLU A 140 14.94 -2.01 -23.44
C GLU A 140 15.40 -0.64 -23.97
N GLU A 141 14.81 0.45 -23.49
CA GLU A 141 15.15 1.83 -23.86
C GLU A 141 16.38 2.40 -23.09
N ARG A 142 16.96 1.64 -22.15
CA ARG A 142 18.14 2.03 -21.36
C ARG A 142 19.44 1.44 -21.90
#